data_AF-A0ABD3N3Q2-F1
#
_entry.id   AF-A0ABD3N3Q2-F1
#
_cell.length_a   1.000
_cell.length_b   1.000
_cell.length_c   1.000
_cell.angle_alpha   90.00
_cell.angle_beta   90.00
_cell.angle_gamma   90.00
#
_symmetry.space_group_name_H-M   'P 1'
#
loop_
_entity.id
_entity.type
_entity.pdbx_description
1 polymer ?
#
loop_
_entity_poly.entity_id
_entity_poly.type
_entity_poly.pdbx_seq_one_letter_code
_entity_poly.pdbx_strand_id
1 'polypeptide(L)'
;MEQLLRDKYYIKLVMMAIFIAGDLFVNSKSEYEALQVDEPTDTSQQLLFPPSNRSTAYEEMSQLQIILLGCSILLQASIFSAFFLILADTFPFQVGLLGVVGAQFKHMPIAQGLYSLMTISVGAMRLDQVFKGNTDIWSNAFYIIMSFFHKLGAPCYYAVSLRSAMRLGNEMYYTKEAWTSSGETISDAEAQK
;
A
#
# COMPACT_ATOMS: atom_id res chain seq x y z
N MET A 1 24.00 -23.43 -2.95
CA MET A 1 23.70 -22.06 -3.43
C MET A 1 22.20 -21.77 -3.34
N GLU A 2 21.33 -22.75 -3.59
CA GLU A 2 19.86 -22.61 -3.49
C GLU A 2 19.34 -22.16 -2.12
N GLN A 3 19.92 -22.64 -1.02
CA GLN A 3 19.44 -22.29 0.33
C GLN A 3 19.59 -20.80 0.65
N LEU A 4 20.71 -20.19 0.24
CA LEU A 4 20.95 -18.75 0.43
C LEU A 4 19.93 -17.89 -0.34
N LEU A 5 19.56 -18.29 -1.56
CA LEU A 5 18.55 -17.58 -2.36
C LEU A 5 17.16 -17.69 -1.71
N ARG A 6 16.83 -18.89 -1.22
CA ARG A 6 15.57 -19.15 -0.51
C ARG A 6 15.47 -18.29 0.76
N ASP A 7 16.53 -18.21 1.55
CA ASP A 7 16.57 -17.39 2.77
C ASP A 7 16.40 -15.90 2.45
N LYS A 8 17.09 -15.39 1.43
CA LYS A 8 16.95 -13.99 0.98
C LYS A 8 15.52 -13.67 0.53
N TYR A 9 14.89 -14.58 -0.22
CA TYR A 9 13.49 -14.44 -0.63
C TYR A 9 12.56 -14.34 0.58
N TYR A 10 12.68 -15.27 1.55
CA TYR A 10 11.81 -15.27 2.73
C TYR A 10 11.99 -14.03 3.59
N ILE A 11 13.22 -13.52 3.76
CA ILE A 11 13.45 -12.26 4.49
C ILE A 11 12.67 -11.12 3.84
N LYS A 12 12.76 -10.96 2.51
CA LYS A 12 12.05 -9.90 1.78
C LYS A 12 10.54 -10.07 1.85
N LEU A 13 10.04 -11.31 1.76
CA LEU A 13 8.62 -11.62 1.90
C LEU A 13 8.09 -11.27 3.30
N VAL A 14 8.84 -11.60 4.36
CA VAL A 14 8.49 -11.26 5.74
C VAL A 14 8.51 -9.74 5.94
N MET A 15 9.51 -9.03 5.40
CA MET A 15 9.53 -7.57 5.43
C MET A 15 8.30 -6.96 4.74
N MET A 16 7.92 -7.48 3.57
CA MET A 16 6.71 -7.04 2.87
C MET A 16 5.44 -7.28 3.70
N ALA A 17 5.32 -8.43 4.36
CA ALA A 17 4.20 -8.72 5.26
C ALA A 17 4.15 -7.78 6.46
N ILE A 18 5.30 -7.42 7.04
CA ILE A 18 5.40 -6.42 8.11
C ILE A 18 4.94 -5.05 7.62
N PHE A 19 5.35 -4.62 6.42
CA PHE A 19 4.89 -3.35 5.87
C PHE A 19 3.38 -3.33 5.58
N ILE A 20 2.81 -4.44 5.11
CA ILE A 20 1.35 -4.60 4.95
C ILE A 20 0.63 -4.47 6.30
N ALA A 21 1.12 -5.16 7.33
CA ALA A 21 0.54 -5.07 8.67
C ALA A 21 0.64 -3.64 9.23
N GLY A 22 1.76 -2.96 8.98
CA GLY A 22 1.95 -1.54 9.31
C GLY A 22 0.94 -0.64 8.60
N ASP A 23 0.75 -0.80 7.28
CA ASP A 23 -0.20 0.03 6.51
C ASP A 23 -1.64 -0.20 6.99
N LEU A 24 -2.00 -1.45 7.28
CA LEU A 24 -3.30 -1.79 7.88
C LEU A 24 -3.50 -1.09 9.24
N PHE A 25 -2.48 -1.12 10.10
CA PHE A 25 -2.53 -0.47 11.42
C PHE A 25 -2.67 1.05 11.29
N VAL A 26 -1.85 1.70 10.46
CA VAL A 26 -1.89 3.15 10.26
C VAL A 26 -3.22 3.59 9.64
N ASN A 27 -3.73 2.86 8.63
CA ASN A 27 -5.03 3.15 8.04
C ASN A 27 -6.15 3.06 9.07
N SER A 28 -6.16 2.00 9.89
CA SER A 28 -7.16 1.83 10.95
C SER A 28 -7.08 2.95 12.00
N LYS A 29 -5.86 3.34 12.38
CA LYS A 29 -5.65 4.42 13.35
C LYS A 29 -6.06 5.79 12.80
N SER A 30 -5.77 6.08 11.53
CA SER A 30 -6.08 7.37 10.90
C SER A 30 -7.56 7.73 10.91
N GLU A 31 -8.42 6.73 11.00
CA GLU A 31 -9.86 6.89 11.05
C GLU A 31 -10.41 6.96 12.47
N TYR A 32 -9.81 6.21 13.39
CA TYR A 32 -10.17 6.29 14.80
C TYR A 32 -9.87 7.69 15.36
N GLU A 33 -8.72 8.27 15.02
CA GLU A 33 -8.37 9.64 15.42
C GLU A 33 -9.29 10.68 14.77
N ALA A 34 -9.86 10.37 13.60
CA ALA A 34 -10.87 11.23 12.96
C ALA A 34 -12.24 11.19 13.67
N LEU A 35 -12.47 10.22 14.58
CA LEU A 35 -13.71 10.07 15.34
C LEU A 35 -13.64 10.67 16.75
N GLN A 36 -12.46 11.04 17.27
CA GLN A 36 -12.31 11.46 18.67
C GLN A 36 -12.54 12.96 18.95
N VAL A 37 -12.86 13.75 17.94
CA VAL A 37 -13.08 15.20 18.13
C VAL A 37 -14.57 15.50 18.24
N ASP A 38 -15.17 15.00 19.32
CA ASP A 38 -16.51 15.43 19.71
C ASP A 38 -16.43 16.86 20.28
N GLU A 39 -17.19 17.77 19.69
CA GLU A 39 -17.43 19.09 20.27
C GLU A 39 -18.13 18.92 21.63
N PRO A 40 -17.69 19.59 22.70
CA PRO A 40 -18.42 19.57 23.95
C PRO A 40 -19.82 20.15 23.72
N THR A 41 -20.82 19.28 23.78
CA THR A 41 -22.22 19.57 23.41
C THR A 41 -22.91 20.47 24.46
N ASP A 42 -22.27 20.70 25.60
CA ASP A 42 -22.78 21.53 26.68
C ASP A 42 -22.30 22.98 26.58
N THR A 43 -23.25 23.90 26.47
CA THR A 43 -23.05 25.36 26.55
C THR A 43 -22.33 25.78 27.85
N SER A 44 -22.43 24.96 28.90
CA SER A 44 -21.74 25.12 30.19
C SER A 44 -20.21 24.89 30.09
N GLN A 45 -19.76 24.02 29.18
CA GLN A 45 -18.34 23.70 29.00
C GLN A 45 -17.62 24.68 28.07
N GLN A 46 -18.33 25.32 27.13
CA GLN A 46 -17.73 26.36 26.27
C GLN A 46 -17.22 27.58 27.05
N LEU A 47 -17.77 27.86 28.24
CA LEU A 47 -17.27 28.91 29.14
C LEU A 47 -16.05 28.46 29.97
N LEU A 48 -15.84 27.16 30.13
CA LEU A 48 -14.72 26.61 30.91
C LEU A 48 -13.45 26.38 30.05
N PHE A 49 -13.60 26.26 28.73
CA PHE A 49 -12.50 26.09 27.79
C PHE A 49 -12.32 27.35 26.94
N PRO A 50 -11.32 28.20 27.24
CA PRO A 50 -11.11 29.44 26.51
C PRO A 50 -10.80 29.15 25.01
N PRO A 51 -11.18 30.05 24.09
CA PRO A 51 -10.98 29.88 22.65
C PRO A 51 -9.52 29.63 22.24
N SER A 52 -8.55 30.03 23.07
CA SER A 52 -7.12 29.73 22.87
C SER A 52 -6.78 28.24 22.86
N ASN A 53 -7.54 27.38 23.55
CA ASN A 53 -7.26 25.94 23.61
C ASN A 53 -7.78 25.19 22.38
N ARG A 54 -8.77 25.74 21.66
CA ARG A 54 -9.33 25.10 20.47
C ARG A 54 -8.34 25.14 19.30
N SER A 55 -7.66 26.26 19.06
CA SER A 55 -6.66 26.37 18.00
C SER A 55 -5.53 25.35 18.18
N THR A 56 -5.06 25.15 19.42
CA THR A 56 -4.02 24.15 19.73
C THR A 56 -4.49 22.73 19.42
N ALA A 57 -5.73 22.38 19.76
CA ALA A 57 -6.27 21.05 19.46
C ALA A 57 -6.36 20.75 17.95
N TYR A 58 -6.78 21.74 17.14
CA TYR A 58 -6.80 21.59 15.67
C TYR A 58 -5.39 21.49 15.08
N GLU A 59 -4.44 22.26 15.60
CA GLU A 59 -3.03 22.17 15.20
C GLU A 59 -2.47 20.76 15.47
N GLU A 60 -2.67 20.23 16.68
CA GLU A 60 -2.26 18.87 17.04
C GLU A 60 -2.91 17.80 16.15
N MET A 61 -4.22 17.90 15.90
CA MET A 61 -4.94 16.98 15.02
C MET A 61 -4.41 17.07 13.58
N SER A 62 -4.17 18.27 13.06
CA SER A 62 -3.64 18.47 11.72
C SER A 62 -2.23 17.86 11.57
N GLN A 63 -1.36 18.06 12.57
CA GLN A 63 -0.02 17.48 12.60
C GLN A 63 -0.09 15.96 12.63
N LEU A 64 -0.95 15.40 13.47
CA LEU A 64 -1.14 13.95 13.56
C LEU A 64 -1.64 13.37 12.22
N GLN A 65 -2.62 14.01 11.57
CA GLN A 65 -3.12 13.56 10.27
C GLN A 65 -2.06 13.63 9.17
N ILE A 66 -1.24 14.68 9.14
CA ILE A 66 -0.12 14.80 8.21
C ILE A 66 0.89 13.66 8.43
N ILE A 67 1.25 13.39 9.69
CA ILE A 67 2.17 12.31 10.04
C ILE A 67 1.60 10.95 9.62
N LEU A 68 0.33 10.67 9.94
CA LEU A 68 -0.31 9.39 9.60
C LEU A 68 -0.41 9.19 8.08
N LEU A 69 -0.77 10.23 7.32
CA LEU A 69 -0.77 10.19 5.86
C LEU A 69 0.63 9.93 5.30
N GLY A 70 1.64 10.64 5.83
CA GLY A 70 3.04 10.42 5.46
C GLY A 70 3.49 8.99 5.74
N CYS A 71 3.16 8.43 6.91
CA CYS A 71 3.44 7.05 7.26
C CYS A 71 2.78 6.06 6.29
N SER A 72 1.50 6.25 5.94
CA SER A 72 0.81 5.39 4.97
C SER A 72 1.49 5.40 3.60
N ILE A 73 1.85 6.57 3.08
CA ILE A 73 2.55 6.68 1.79
C ILE A 73 3.90 5.97 1.82
N LEU A 74 4.67 6.17 2.90
CA LEU A 74 5.97 5.51 3.08
C LEU A 74 5.85 3.99 3.19
N LEU A 75 4.83 3.49 3.88
CA LEU A 75 4.58 2.05 4.00
C LEU A 75 4.17 1.45 2.65
N GLN A 76 3.28 2.09 1.90
CA GLN A 76 2.89 1.64 0.56
C GLN A 76 4.07 1.65 -0.42
N ALA A 77 4.91 2.68 -0.36
CA ALA A 77 6.16 2.72 -1.13
C ALA A 77 7.09 1.55 -0.71
N SER A 78 7.19 1.26 0.59
CA SER A 78 8.02 0.18 1.12
C SER A 78 7.52 -1.22 0.70
N ILE A 79 6.19 -1.44 0.65
CA ILE A 79 5.58 -2.67 0.11
C ILE A 79 5.98 -2.84 -1.36
N PHE A 80 5.85 -1.79 -2.16
CA PHE A 80 6.22 -1.81 -3.57
C PHE A 80 7.72 -2.04 -3.76
N SER A 81 8.57 -1.38 -2.97
CA SER A 81 10.02 -1.59 -2.98
C SER A 81 10.39 -3.02 -2.60
N ALA A 82 9.78 -3.60 -1.57
CA ALA A 82 10.03 -4.98 -1.17
C ALA A 82 9.64 -5.96 -2.30
N PHE A 83 8.47 -5.76 -2.93
CA PHE A 83 8.07 -6.53 -4.10
C PHE A 83 9.06 -6.39 -5.26
N PHE A 84 9.49 -5.16 -5.57
CA PHE A 84 10.47 -4.89 -6.62
C PHE A 84 11.83 -5.54 -6.32
N LEU A 85 12.28 -5.56 -5.06
CA LEU A 85 13.51 -6.22 -4.64
C LEU A 85 13.41 -7.76 -4.75
N ILE A 86 12.23 -8.35 -4.55
CA ILE A 86 12.01 -9.78 -4.82
C ILE A 86 12.08 -10.02 -6.34
N LEU A 87 11.42 -9.16 -7.13
CA LEU A 87 11.42 -9.24 -8.57
C LEU A 87 12.83 -9.12 -9.18
N ALA A 88 13.65 -8.22 -8.64
CA ALA A 88 15.00 -7.93 -9.11
C ALA A 88 15.97 -9.13 -8.96
N ASP A 89 15.69 -10.03 -8.02
CA ASP A 89 16.49 -11.25 -7.84
C ASP A 89 16.13 -12.35 -8.85
N THR A 90 15.04 -12.20 -9.61
CA THR A 90 14.63 -13.21 -10.59
C THR A 90 15.51 -13.20 -11.84
N PHE A 91 15.75 -14.38 -12.41
CA PHE A 91 16.55 -14.55 -13.62
C PHE A 91 16.03 -13.69 -14.79
N PRO A 92 14.72 -13.69 -15.12
CA PRO A 92 14.20 -12.85 -16.20
C PRO A 92 14.47 -11.36 -15.99
N PHE A 93 14.45 -10.87 -14.75
CA PHE A 93 14.77 -9.47 -14.47
C PHE A 93 16.26 -9.18 -14.71
N GLN A 94 17.15 -10.06 -14.23
CA GLN A 94 18.60 -9.90 -14.36
C GLN A 94 19.11 -9.91 -15.81
N VAL A 95 18.47 -10.68 -16.69
CA VAL A 95 18.83 -10.73 -18.12
C VAL A 95 18.04 -9.75 -19.00
N GLY A 96 17.21 -8.89 -18.41
CA GLY A 96 16.50 -7.83 -19.12
C GLY A 96 15.18 -8.25 -19.80
N LEU A 97 14.61 -9.42 -19.48
CA LEU A 97 13.30 -9.89 -19.96
C LEU A 97 12.12 -9.19 -19.24
N LEU A 98 12.22 -7.87 -19.05
CA LEU A 98 11.26 -7.07 -18.28
C LEU A 98 9.85 -7.08 -18.86
N GLY A 99 9.71 -7.21 -20.19
CA GLY A 99 8.40 -7.29 -20.84
C GLY A 99 7.59 -8.52 -20.43
N VAL A 100 8.25 -9.68 -20.32
CA VAL A 100 7.59 -10.95 -19.95
C VAL A 100 7.21 -10.94 -18.47
N VAL A 101 8.12 -10.47 -17.62
CA VAL A 101 7.87 -10.30 -16.18
C VAL A 101 6.75 -9.29 -15.94
N GLY A 102 6.80 -8.15 -16.61
CA GLY A 102 5.79 -7.10 -16.54
C GLY A 102 4.40 -7.60 -16.96
N ALA A 103 4.31 -8.43 -17.99
CA ALA A 103 3.05 -9.03 -18.42
C ALA A 103 2.45 -9.99 -17.35
N GLN A 104 3.31 -10.74 -16.64
CA GLN A 104 2.86 -11.68 -15.61
C GLN A 104 2.42 -10.99 -14.32
N PHE A 105 3.09 -9.90 -13.94
CA PHE A 105 2.86 -9.21 -12.67
C PHE A 105 2.17 -7.85 -12.80
N LYS A 106 1.58 -7.53 -13.97
CA LYS A 106 0.90 -6.24 -14.26
C LYS A 106 -0.12 -5.81 -13.20
N HIS A 107 -0.76 -6.76 -12.53
CA HIS A 107 -1.78 -6.47 -11.52
C HIS A 107 -1.20 -5.79 -10.28
N MET A 108 0.05 -6.08 -9.92
CA MET A 108 0.69 -5.50 -8.75
C MET A 108 0.90 -3.98 -8.87
N PRO A 109 1.59 -3.43 -9.90
CA PRO A 109 1.77 -1.99 -10.04
C PRO A 109 0.44 -1.26 -10.31
N ILE A 110 -0.53 -1.88 -10.98
CA ILE A 110 -1.86 -1.31 -11.17
C ILE A 110 -2.58 -1.17 -9.81
N ALA A 111 -2.58 -2.23 -9.00
CA ALA A 111 -3.19 -2.20 -7.67
C ALA A 111 -2.48 -1.19 -6.76
N GLN A 112 -1.15 -1.12 -6.81
CA GLN A 112 -0.34 -0.13 -6.10
C GLN A 112 -0.76 1.30 -6.46
N GLY A 113 -0.79 1.63 -7.76
CA GLY A 113 -1.13 2.97 -8.21
C GLY A 113 -2.55 3.36 -7.81
N LEU A 114 -3.52 2.47 -8.03
CA LEU A 114 -4.91 2.71 -7.68
C LEU A 114 -5.10 2.92 -6.17
N TYR A 115 -4.51 2.05 -5.35
CA TYR A 115 -4.64 2.15 -3.90
C TYR A 115 -3.89 3.36 -3.30
N SER A 116 -2.74 3.72 -3.86
CA SER A 116 -2.00 4.93 -3.46
C SER A 116 -2.80 6.19 -3.76
N LEU A 117 -3.43 6.28 -4.94
CA LEU A 117 -4.28 7.40 -5.31
C LEU A 117 -5.50 7.51 -4.39
N MET A 118 -6.15 6.39 -4.06
CA MET A 118 -7.25 6.38 -3.10
C MET A 118 -6.78 6.84 -1.70
N THR A 119 -5.65 6.34 -1.22
CA THR A 119 -5.07 6.71 0.09
C THR A 119 -4.77 8.20 0.17
N ILE A 120 -4.12 8.76 -0.86
CA ILE A 120 -3.83 10.19 -0.94
C ILE A 120 -5.12 11.01 -1.00
N SER A 121 -6.10 10.58 -1.80
CA SER A 121 -7.37 11.29 -1.95
C SER A 121 -8.14 11.35 -0.63
N VAL A 122 -8.32 10.22 0.05
CA VAL A 122 -9.01 10.17 1.36
C VAL A 122 -8.22 10.94 2.42
N GLY A 123 -6.90 10.79 2.43
CA GLY A 123 -6.02 11.54 3.35
C GLY A 123 -6.10 13.05 3.16
N ALA A 124 -6.10 13.53 1.91
CA ALA A 124 -6.23 14.93 1.58
C ALA A 124 -7.61 15.49 1.97
N MET A 125 -8.69 14.71 1.80
CA MET A 125 -10.02 15.11 2.26
C MET A 125 -10.10 15.27 3.77
N ARG A 126 -9.47 14.37 4.55
CA ARG A 126 -9.40 14.53 6.01
C ARG A 126 -8.65 15.80 6.40
N LEU A 127 -7.49 16.00 5.79
CA LEU A 127 -6.63 17.13 6.10
C LEU A 127 -7.30 18.48 5.74
N ASP A 128 -8.00 18.55 4.61
CA ASP A 128 -8.77 19.72 4.19
C ASP A 128 -9.89 20.08 5.19
N GLN A 129 -10.59 19.08 5.74
CA GLN A 129 -11.63 19.31 6.75
C GLN A 129 -11.03 19.83 8.06
N VAL A 130 -9.91 19.25 8.52
CA VAL A 130 -9.22 19.72 9.73
C VAL A 130 -8.70 21.14 9.56
N PHE A 131 -8.14 21.49 8.40
CA PHE A 131 -7.70 22.87 8.12
C PHE A 131 -8.85 23.88 8.08
N LYS A 132 -10.06 23.44 7.73
CA LYS A 132 -11.28 24.26 7.80
C LYS A 132 -11.88 24.34 9.22
N GLY A 133 -11.29 23.65 10.20
CA GLY A 133 -11.81 23.55 11.56
C GLY A 133 -13.07 22.68 11.67
N ASN A 134 -13.40 21.91 10.63
CA ASN A 134 -14.56 21.02 10.64
C ASN A 134 -14.16 19.64 11.17
N THR A 135 -14.70 19.28 12.32
CA THR A 135 -14.41 18.01 12.99
C THR A 135 -15.35 16.89 12.54
N ASP A 136 -16.53 17.23 12.01
CA ASP A 136 -17.48 16.26 11.48
C ASP A 136 -17.19 15.96 10.01
N ILE A 137 -16.13 15.18 9.79
CA ILE A 137 -15.73 14.70 8.46
C ILE A 137 -16.80 13.74 7.89
N TRP A 138 -17.57 13.09 8.75
CA TRP A 138 -18.59 12.10 8.39
C TRP A 138 -19.87 12.72 7.85
N SER A 139 -20.10 14.02 8.06
CA SER A 139 -21.16 14.76 7.36
C SER A 139 -21.00 14.81 5.83
N ASN A 140 -19.78 14.61 5.32
CA ASN A 140 -19.50 14.71 3.90
C ASN A 140 -19.76 13.39 3.16
N ALA A 141 -20.88 13.31 2.44
CA ALA A 141 -21.27 12.12 1.68
C ALA A 141 -20.19 11.64 0.68
N PHE A 142 -19.45 12.56 0.05
CA PHE A 142 -18.38 12.20 -0.87
C PHE A 142 -17.21 11.54 -0.15
N TYR A 143 -16.86 12.04 1.04
CA TYR A 143 -15.85 11.41 1.90
C TYR A 143 -16.28 10.00 2.33
N ILE A 144 -17.54 9.81 2.76
CA ILE A 144 -18.06 8.49 3.15
C ILE A 144 -17.89 7.48 2.01
N ILE A 145 -18.30 7.85 0.81
CA ILE A 145 -18.23 6.98 -0.38
C ILE A 145 -16.77 6.63 -0.68
N MET A 146 -15.88 7.62 -0.71
CA MET A 146 -14.45 7.39 -0.96
C MET A 146 -13.77 6.55 0.12
N SER A 147 -14.08 6.81 1.39
CA SER A 147 -13.59 6.02 2.53
C SER A 147 -14.05 4.56 2.44
N PHE A 148 -15.32 4.34 2.10
CA PHE A 148 -15.86 2.99 1.89
C PHE A 148 -15.10 2.23 0.79
N PHE A 149 -14.92 2.83 -0.39
CA PHE A 149 -14.19 2.18 -1.48
C PHE A 149 -12.70 1.98 -1.16
N HIS A 150 -12.06 2.92 -0.45
CA HIS A 150 -10.68 2.78 0.00
C HIS A 150 -10.51 1.60 0.95
N LYS A 151 -11.41 1.45 1.93
CA LYS A 151 -11.45 0.31 2.85
C LYS A 151 -11.70 -1.03 2.17
N LEU A 152 -12.59 -1.05 1.17
CA LEU A 152 -12.86 -2.25 0.38
C LEU A 152 -11.68 -2.59 -0.55
N GLY A 153 -10.99 -1.56 -1.04
CA GLY A 153 -9.79 -1.68 -1.85
C GLY A 153 -8.59 -2.21 -1.08
N ALA A 154 -8.45 -1.88 0.20
CA ALA A 154 -7.34 -2.32 1.06
C ALA A 154 -7.11 -3.84 1.08
N PRO A 155 -8.08 -4.70 1.44
CA PRO A 155 -7.88 -6.15 1.44
C PRO A 155 -7.58 -6.69 0.03
N CYS A 156 -8.20 -6.13 -1.02
CA CYS A 156 -7.90 -6.49 -2.40
C CYS A 156 -6.46 -6.18 -2.77
N TYR A 157 -5.97 -4.98 -2.42
CA TYR A 157 -4.59 -4.55 -2.63
C TYR A 157 -3.60 -5.44 -1.87
N TYR A 158 -3.84 -5.71 -0.58
CA TYR A 158 -2.97 -6.59 0.21
C TYR A 158 -2.94 -8.02 -0.34
N ALA A 159 -4.09 -8.55 -0.76
CA ALA A 159 -4.18 -9.88 -1.35
C ALA A 159 -3.42 -9.98 -2.68
N VAL A 160 -3.57 -8.99 -3.57
CA VAL A 160 -2.80 -8.93 -4.83
C VAL A 160 -1.31 -8.81 -4.56
N SER A 161 -0.93 -8.00 -3.57
CA SER A 161 0.48 -7.79 -3.18
C SER A 161 1.11 -9.08 -2.67
N LEU A 162 0.47 -9.73 -1.70
CA LEU A 162 0.95 -10.97 -1.12
C LEU A 162 0.93 -12.12 -2.14
N ARG A 163 -0.13 -12.25 -2.94
CA ARG A 163 -0.22 -13.28 -3.98
C ARG A 163 0.87 -13.12 -5.04
N SER A 164 1.14 -11.88 -5.47
CA SER A 164 2.21 -11.60 -6.43
C SER A 164 3.57 -11.97 -5.85
N ALA A 165 3.82 -11.61 -4.60
CA ALA A 165 5.06 -11.95 -3.91
C ALA A 165 5.23 -13.47 -3.72
N MET A 166 4.19 -14.17 -3.26
CA MET A 166 4.21 -15.63 -3.10
C MET A 166 4.45 -16.36 -4.42
N ARG A 167 3.88 -15.87 -5.53
CA ARG A 167 4.11 -16.44 -6.86
C ARG A 167 5.59 -16.32 -7.28
N LEU A 168 6.27 -15.25 -6.89
CA LEU A 168 7.71 -15.08 -7.11
C LEU A 168 8.58 -16.00 -6.24
N GLY A 169 7.98 -16.74 -5.29
CA GLY A 169 8.68 -17.79 -4.55
C GLY A 169 8.89 -19.08 -5.34
N ASN A 170 8.34 -19.19 -6.55
CA ASN A 170 8.55 -20.35 -7.39
C ASN A 170 9.98 -20.37 -7.95
N GLU A 171 10.68 -21.48 -7.75
CA GLU A 171 12.06 -21.72 -8.17
C GLU A 171 12.27 -21.49 -9.68
N MET A 172 11.23 -21.69 -10.49
CA MET A 172 11.26 -21.42 -11.93
C MET A 172 11.73 -20.01 -12.28
N TYR A 173 11.47 -19.01 -11.42
CA TYR A 173 11.87 -17.62 -11.67
C TYR A 173 13.36 -17.36 -11.41
N TYR A 174 14.10 -18.31 -10.83
CA TYR A 174 15.52 -18.14 -10.45
C TYR A 174 16.45 -19.07 -11.24
N THR A 175 15.93 -20.09 -11.92
CA THR A 175 16.71 -21.06 -12.72
C THR A 175 16.74 -20.65 -14.18
N LYS A 176 17.91 -20.67 -14.83
CA LYS A 176 18.06 -20.34 -16.25
C LYS A 176 17.34 -21.36 -17.15
N GLU A 177 17.45 -22.63 -16.77
CA GLU A 177 16.98 -23.79 -17.54
C GLU A 177 15.49 -23.69 -17.85
N ALA A 178 14.70 -23.20 -16.89
CA ALA A 178 13.26 -22.99 -17.04
C ALA A 178 12.89 -21.95 -18.12
N TRP A 179 13.81 -21.05 -18.50
CA TRP A 179 13.57 -19.98 -19.47
C TRP A 179 14.30 -20.17 -20.79
N THR A 180 15.32 -21.02 -20.83
CA THR A 180 16.08 -21.33 -22.06
C THR A 180 15.67 -22.64 -22.71
N SER A 181 15.16 -23.62 -21.96
CA SER A 181 14.71 -24.92 -22.51
C SER A 181 13.42 -24.83 -23.34
N SER A 182 12.61 -23.78 -23.14
CA SER A 182 11.39 -23.55 -23.94
C SER A 182 11.67 -23.09 -25.38
N GLY A 183 12.92 -22.76 -25.70
CA GLY A 183 13.34 -22.37 -27.05
C GLY A 183 13.69 -23.54 -27.97
N GLU A 184 14.09 -24.70 -27.42
CA GLU A 184 14.41 -25.88 -28.23
C GLU A 184 13.17 -26.48 -28.89
N THR A 185 12.02 -26.47 -28.22
CA THR A 185 10.76 -26.99 -28.78
C THR A 185 10.15 -26.13 -29.89
N ILE A 186 10.50 -24.84 -30.00
CA ILE A 186 10.01 -23.97 -31.09
C ILE A 186 10.93 -24.11 -32.32
N SER A 187 12.24 -24.24 -32.11
CA SER A 187 13.23 -24.51 -33.18
C SER A 187 12.98 -25.85 -33.88
N ASP A 188 12.67 -26.90 -33.12
CA ASP A 188 12.47 -28.24 -33.69
C ASP A 188 11.14 -28.38 -34.44
N ALA A 189 10.13 -27.57 -34.10
CA ALA A 189 8.85 -27.52 -34.80
C ALA A 189 8.91 -26.74 -36.13
N GLU A 190 9.83 -25.79 -36.26
CA GLU A 190 10.06 -25.05 -37.51
C GLU A 190 11.07 -25.75 -38.43
N ALA A 191 12.00 -26.55 -37.89
CA ALA A 191 12.93 -27.36 -38.67
C ALA A 191 12.30 -28.61 -39.32
N GLN A 192 11.04 -28.92 -39.00
CA GLN A 192 10.25 -30.01 -39.60
C GLN A 192 9.21 -29.55 -40.63
N LYS A 193 9.23 -28.27 -41.02
CA LYS A 193 8.45 -27.72 -42.14
C LYS A 193 9.33 -27.36 -43.33
#